data_AF-A0AAD5SSA6-F1
#
_entry.id   AF-A0AAD5SSA6-F1
#
_cell.length_a   1.000
_cell.length_b   1.000
_cell.length_c   1.000
_cell.angle_alpha   90.00
_cell.angle_beta   90.00
_cell.angle_gamma   90.00
#
_symmetry.space_group_name_H-M   'P 1'
#
loop_
_entity.id
_entity.type
_entity.pdbx_description
1 polymer ?
#
loop_
_entity_poly.entity_id
_entity_poly.type
_entity_poly.pdbx_seq_one_letter_code
_entity_poly.pdbx_strand_id
1 'polypeptide(L)'
;MFSSLASNLKTATANVRERIAEVHEQQSAVGKRKINNVIDTLTELTLGDYVLKPLDAVLFAGVDPVATFIKRIELHEVVPRIDRPFHELWTHAGILVDSTVLPLPYLEPGKMYLYESVFSGTVAGYTYSKVLPVDHVVSPGGNHLGPQIRVFEDVVNEGDSTVGICPLSPEERTRLEARLEEDPMLIVKIYERYQNFGYPIGNLLSVVASASKTLYSDLQALHKSLQTFIPGYKDKKDTVFCSELVSIIYKEIGHPSFVNAAPDTFTPLAVEVVPEFGSNVYYAKENKVSLLKRGNKVSTGSIVTKAQKLIRSLAIHDHWIQMPPAGGIPAGIEPVGQDLDGVNLYIARVKIGDSYYPAKIGETWKFPLVTYYEREVPINFGHEVLASMNGLHWQDDHNGHVPASAVKAGMEENGDFLYIARGVVGEVSGVLRVGKRAGSLAPGMVAPHLKGAKIAFAGKEVTLKSYQVLCQKFS
;
A
#
# COMPACT_ATOMS: atom_id res chain seq x y z
N MET A 1 5.88 -63.15 -34.28
CA MET A 1 4.76 -62.50 -33.58
C MET A 1 4.91 -62.47 -32.05
N PHE A 2 5.45 -63.50 -31.39
CA PHE A 2 5.56 -63.53 -29.92
C PHE A 2 6.63 -62.61 -29.30
N SER A 3 7.71 -62.25 -30.01
CA SER A 3 8.75 -61.35 -29.45
C SER A 3 8.33 -59.87 -29.42
N SER A 4 7.52 -59.43 -30.38
CA SER A 4 7.00 -58.05 -30.47
C SER A 4 5.93 -57.76 -29.40
N LEU A 5 5.12 -58.75 -29.04
CA LEU A 5 4.14 -58.61 -27.96
C LEU A 5 4.83 -58.44 -26.59
N ALA A 6 5.92 -59.19 -26.37
CA ALA A 6 6.69 -59.14 -25.13
C ALA A 6 7.48 -57.83 -24.95
N SER A 7 8.00 -57.23 -26.04
CA SER A 7 8.65 -55.91 -25.96
C SER A 7 7.62 -54.81 -25.68
N ASN A 8 6.47 -54.85 -26.35
CA ASN A 8 5.41 -53.86 -26.16
C ASN A 8 4.82 -53.90 -24.74
N LEU A 9 4.69 -55.10 -24.15
CA LEU A 9 4.25 -55.24 -22.75
C LEU A 9 5.28 -54.68 -21.78
N LYS A 10 6.58 -54.91 -22.01
CA LYS A 10 7.66 -54.36 -21.17
C LYS A 10 7.70 -52.83 -21.21
N THR A 11 7.57 -52.23 -22.40
CA THR A 11 7.53 -50.77 -22.57
C THR A 11 6.28 -50.15 -21.94
N ALA A 12 5.12 -50.79 -22.09
CA ALA A 12 3.88 -50.32 -21.44
C ALA A 12 3.98 -50.38 -19.91
N THR A 13 4.61 -51.43 -19.36
CA THR A 13 4.79 -51.58 -17.90
C THR A 13 5.78 -50.56 -17.33
N ALA A 14 6.82 -50.20 -18.10
CA ALA A 14 7.78 -49.16 -17.75
C ALA A 14 7.11 -47.77 -17.70
N ASN A 15 6.33 -47.41 -18.74
CA ASN A 15 5.63 -46.13 -18.81
C ASN A 15 4.58 -45.96 -17.69
N VAL A 16 3.93 -47.05 -17.27
CA VAL A 16 2.98 -47.01 -16.14
C VAL A 16 3.70 -46.81 -14.81
N ARG A 17 4.87 -47.43 -14.62
CA ARG A 17 5.68 -47.23 -13.40
C ARG A 17 6.20 -45.80 -13.28
N GLU A 18 6.63 -45.21 -14.40
CA GLU A 18 7.11 -43.82 -14.45
C GLU A 18 5.98 -42.83 -14.12
N ARG A 19 4.78 -43.02 -14.69
CA ARG A 19 3.60 -42.21 -14.35
C ARG A 19 3.14 -42.37 -12.90
N ILE A 20 3.24 -43.58 -12.32
CA ILE A 20 2.92 -43.79 -10.91
C ILE A 20 3.95 -43.08 -10.02
N ALA A 21 5.22 -43.08 -10.39
CA ALA A 21 6.26 -42.36 -9.67
C ALA A 21 6.04 -40.83 -9.74
N GLU A 22 5.72 -40.27 -10.91
CA GLU A 22 5.39 -38.85 -11.07
C GLU A 22 4.16 -38.45 -10.24
N VAL A 23 3.09 -39.25 -10.27
CA VAL A 23 1.88 -38.98 -9.47
C VAL A 23 2.19 -39.04 -7.97
N HIS A 24 3.02 -39.99 -7.53
CA HIS A 24 3.41 -40.11 -6.13
C HIS A 24 4.35 -38.98 -5.69
N GLU A 25 5.21 -38.48 -6.58
CA GLU A 25 6.07 -37.32 -6.34
C GLU A 25 5.26 -36.01 -6.29
N GLN A 26 4.29 -35.83 -7.20
CA GLN A 26 3.37 -34.70 -7.18
C GLN A 26 2.47 -34.72 -5.92
N GLN A 27 1.93 -35.87 -5.54
CA GLN A 27 1.13 -36.01 -4.31
C GLN A 27 1.99 -35.79 -3.04
N SER A 28 3.24 -36.26 -3.04
CA SER A 28 4.20 -35.99 -1.96
C SER A 28 4.59 -34.52 -1.88
N ALA A 29 4.77 -33.84 -3.01
CA ALA A 29 5.04 -32.41 -3.08
C ALA A 29 3.85 -31.55 -2.61
N VAL A 30 2.62 -31.93 -3.00
CA VAL A 30 1.38 -31.30 -2.53
C VAL A 30 1.17 -31.55 -1.03
N GLY A 31 1.44 -32.76 -0.55
CA GLY A 31 1.39 -33.11 0.87
C GLY A 31 2.41 -32.35 1.72
N LYS A 32 3.67 -32.28 1.25
CA LYS A 32 4.73 -31.48 1.88
C LYS A 32 4.41 -29.99 1.88
N ARG A 33 3.82 -29.44 0.80
CA ARG A 33 3.36 -28.04 0.76
C ARG A 33 2.21 -27.78 1.74
N LYS A 34 1.23 -28.68 1.85
CA LYS A 34 0.16 -28.55 2.86
C LYS A 34 0.71 -28.58 4.29
N ILE A 35 1.66 -29.46 4.56
CA ILE A 35 2.30 -29.56 5.88
C ILE A 35 3.15 -28.31 6.16
N ASN A 36 3.93 -27.83 5.19
CA ASN A 36 4.69 -26.59 5.34
C ASN A 36 3.78 -25.37 5.53
N ASN A 37 2.66 -25.27 4.79
CA ASN A 37 1.67 -24.21 5.03
C ASN A 37 1.08 -24.27 6.45
N VAL A 38 0.82 -25.48 6.98
CA VAL A 38 0.33 -25.65 8.36
C VAL A 38 1.42 -25.32 9.39
N ILE A 39 2.67 -25.70 9.14
CA ILE A 39 3.82 -25.38 10.00
C ILE A 39 4.11 -23.88 9.96
N ASP A 40 4.07 -23.23 8.81
CA ASP A 40 4.18 -21.78 8.66
C ASP A 40 3.05 -21.11 9.43
N THR A 41 1.79 -21.53 9.23
CA THR A 41 0.63 -21.01 9.99
C THR A 41 0.79 -21.19 11.52
N LEU A 42 1.35 -22.31 11.97
CA LEU A 42 1.60 -22.59 13.40
C LEU A 42 2.79 -21.80 13.96
N THR A 43 3.82 -21.55 13.16
CA THR A 43 4.99 -20.74 13.53
C THR A 43 4.59 -19.26 13.59
N GLU A 44 3.74 -18.82 12.66
CA GLU A 44 3.12 -17.48 12.59
C GLU A 44 2.26 -17.13 13.82
N LEU A 45 1.67 -18.13 14.49
CA LEU A 45 0.88 -17.99 15.71
C LEU A 45 1.73 -17.85 16.99
N THR A 46 3.06 -17.96 16.91
CA THR A 46 3.96 -18.03 18.08
C THR A 46 4.90 -16.84 18.26
N LEU A 47 4.79 -15.80 17.41
CA LEU A 47 5.53 -14.54 17.57
C LEU A 47 4.96 -13.73 18.74
N GLY A 48 5.83 -13.28 19.66
CA GLY A 48 5.44 -12.64 20.93
C GLY A 48 4.76 -11.28 20.80
N ASP A 49 4.74 -10.51 21.89
CA ASP A 49 4.25 -9.13 21.88
C ASP A 49 5.42 -8.16 21.72
N TYR A 50 5.24 -7.12 20.89
CA TYR A 50 6.14 -5.98 20.84
C TYR A 50 5.71 -4.98 21.90
N VAL A 51 6.64 -4.55 22.74
CA VAL A 51 6.41 -3.47 23.71
C VAL A 51 6.74 -2.16 23.02
N LEU A 52 5.73 -1.30 22.89
CA LEU A 52 5.87 0.05 22.34
C LEU A 52 6.87 0.83 23.17
N LYS A 53 7.69 1.63 22.47
CA LYS A 53 8.73 2.43 23.09
C LYS A 53 8.56 3.89 22.68
N PRO A 54 8.97 4.85 23.53
CA PRO A 54 9.05 6.24 23.13
C PRO A 54 9.90 6.37 21.85
N LEU A 55 9.48 7.30 20.99
CA LEU A 55 10.08 7.61 19.70
C LEU A 55 10.01 6.47 18.67
N ASP A 56 9.10 5.51 18.85
CA ASP A 56 8.60 4.73 17.70
C ASP A 56 7.74 5.65 16.82
N ALA A 57 7.92 5.55 15.50
CA ALA A 57 7.07 6.26 14.57
C ALA A 57 5.69 5.59 14.50
N VAL A 58 4.65 6.41 14.38
CA VAL A 58 3.26 5.96 14.26
C VAL A 58 2.72 6.47 12.94
N LEU A 59 2.18 5.57 12.13
CA LEU A 59 1.61 5.89 10.82
C LEU A 59 0.11 5.55 10.81
N PHE A 60 -0.68 6.38 10.14
CA PHE A 60 -2.13 6.21 10.04
C PHE A 60 -2.54 6.16 8.59
N ALA A 61 -3.39 5.20 8.22
CA ALA A 61 -4.05 5.17 6.92
C ALA A 61 -5.52 5.58 7.10
N GLY A 62 -5.79 6.87 6.86
CA GLY A 62 -7.12 7.46 6.95
C GLY A 62 -7.93 7.31 5.66
N VAL A 63 -9.22 7.60 5.76
CA VAL A 63 -10.19 7.52 4.66
C VAL A 63 -10.98 8.81 4.45
N ASP A 64 -10.68 9.87 5.21
CA ASP A 64 -11.30 11.17 5.03
C ASP A 64 -10.80 11.87 3.75
N PRO A 65 -11.41 12.99 3.33
CA PRO A 65 -11.03 13.68 2.09
C PRO A 65 -9.57 14.13 2.04
N VAL A 66 -8.98 14.56 3.17
CA VAL A 66 -7.57 14.97 3.24
C VAL A 66 -6.68 13.74 3.12
N ALA A 67 -7.01 12.67 3.84
CA ALA A 67 -6.29 11.41 3.75
C ALA A 67 -6.32 10.83 2.32
N THR A 68 -7.47 10.85 1.64
CA THR A 68 -7.62 10.39 0.25
C THR A 68 -6.73 11.20 -0.70
N PHE A 69 -6.64 12.52 -0.49
CA PHE A 69 -5.73 13.37 -1.25
C PHE A 69 -4.25 13.02 -1.02
N ILE A 70 -3.86 12.75 0.23
CA ILE A 70 -2.49 12.32 0.56
C ILE A 70 -2.19 10.95 -0.07
N LYS A 71 -3.10 9.95 0.02
CA LYS A 71 -2.95 8.65 -0.67
C LYS A 71 -2.68 8.84 -2.18
N ARG A 72 -3.39 9.79 -2.81
CA ARG A 72 -3.21 10.11 -4.24
C ARG A 72 -1.82 10.69 -4.51
N ILE A 73 -1.33 11.62 -3.69
CA ILE A 73 0.03 12.16 -3.78
C ILE A 73 1.06 11.03 -3.66
N GLU A 74 0.97 10.25 -2.59
CA GLU A 74 1.96 9.23 -2.29
C GLU A 74 2.06 8.21 -3.40
N LEU A 75 0.91 7.75 -3.88
CA LEU A 75 0.85 6.84 -4.99
C LEU A 75 1.50 7.39 -6.27
N HIS A 76 1.27 8.66 -6.60
CA HIS A 76 1.71 9.19 -7.88
C HIS A 76 3.15 9.69 -7.88
N GLU A 77 3.62 10.17 -6.74
CA GLU A 77 4.90 10.87 -6.65
C GLU A 77 5.95 10.10 -5.83
N VAL A 78 5.53 9.27 -4.88
CA VAL A 78 6.42 8.54 -3.96
C VAL A 78 6.58 7.08 -4.38
N VAL A 79 5.48 6.36 -4.56
CA VAL A 79 5.46 4.92 -4.91
C VAL A 79 6.34 4.58 -6.14
N PRO A 80 6.35 5.36 -7.24
CA PRO A 80 7.24 5.11 -8.38
C PRO A 80 8.75 5.15 -8.05
N ARG A 81 9.12 5.82 -6.95
CA ARG A 81 10.51 6.03 -6.52
C ARG A 81 10.95 5.02 -5.46
N ILE A 82 10.02 4.22 -4.94
CA ILE A 82 10.28 3.20 -3.92
C ILE A 82 10.65 1.88 -4.60
N ASP A 83 11.71 1.24 -4.12
CA ASP A 83 12.24 -0.04 -4.61
C ASP A 83 11.96 -1.24 -3.68
N ARG A 84 11.27 -1.00 -2.56
CA ARG A 84 10.90 -2.00 -1.55
C ARG A 84 9.40 -2.03 -1.25
N PRO A 85 8.84 -3.19 -0.88
CA PRO A 85 7.44 -3.25 -0.48
C PRO A 85 7.17 -2.36 0.73
N PHE A 86 5.93 -1.91 0.85
CA PHE A 86 5.44 -1.14 1.97
C PHE A 86 4.09 -1.70 2.43
N HIS A 87 3.69 -1.33 3.65
CA HIS A 87 2.56 -1.95 4.32
C HIS A 87 1.23 -1.29 3.97
N GLU A 88 1.18 0.05 3.92
CA GLU A 88 -0.01 0.81 3.54
C GLU A 88 0.31 2.14 2.84
N LEU A 89 -0.67 2.71 2.16
CA LEU A 89 -0.63 4.13 1.77
C LEU A 89 -0.97 4.99 2.99
N TRP A 90 0.07 5.38 3.73
CA TRP A 90 -0.06 6.15 4.95
C TRP A 90 -0.41 7.61 4.68
N THR A 91 -1.32 8.16 5.46
CA THR A 91 -1.84 9.51 5.24
C THR A 91 -1.45 10.47 6.34
N HIS A 92 -0.95 9.96 7.46
CA HIS A 92 -0.55 10.78 8.59
C HIS A 92 0.53 10.08 9.40
N ALA A 93 1.35 10.87 10.09
CA ALA A 93 2.49 10.39 10.86
C ALA A 93 2.65 11.15 12.19
N GLY A 94 3.14 10.45 13.20
CA GLY A 94 3.53 11.00 14.49
C GLY A 94 4.59 10.12 15.14
N ILE A 95 4.90 10.40 16.39
CA ILE A 95 5.79 9.56 17.20
C ILE A 95 5.19 9.29 18.57
N LEU A 96 5.53 8.14 19.15
CA LEU A 96 5.21 7.86 20.54
C LEU A 96 6.09 8.71 21.46
N VAL A 97 5.52 9.21 22.55
CA VAL A 97 6.25 9.89 23.63
C VAL A 97 5.65 9.48 24.98
N ASP A 98 6.47 9.52 26.02
CA ASP A 98 6.01 9.40 27.40
C ASP A 98 6.74 10.42 28.27
N SER A 99 6.46 10.39 29.58
CA SER A 99 7.08 11.28 30.54
C SER A 99 8.61 11.10 30.70
N THR A 100 9.20 10.03 30.15
CA THR A 100 10.65 9.78 30.26
C THR A 100 11.45 10.58 29.23
N VAL A 101 10.90 10.75 28.02
CA VAL A 101 11.53 11.54 26.94
C VAL A 101 10.95 12.94 26.82
N LEU A 102 9.73 13.15 27.30
CA LEU A 102 9.02 14.43 27.26
C LEU A 102 8.36 14.71 28.62
N PRO A 103 9.14 15.11 29.65
CA PRO A 103 8.69 15.23 31.05
C PRO A 103 7.78 16.44 31.30
N LEU A 104 6.65 16.51 30.62
CA LEU A 104 5.63 17.54 30.80
C LEU A 104 4.72 17.20 31.99
N PRO A 105 4.28 18.20 32.78
CA PRO A 105 3.64 17.98 34.08
C PRO A 105 2.28 17.25 34.00
N TYR A 106 1.65 17.21 32.84
CA TYR A 106 0.36 16.57 32.60
C TYR A 106 0.49 15.17 31.96
N LEU A 107 1.70 14.66 31.71
CA LEU A 107 1.89 13.29 31.24
C LEU A 107 2.00 12.32 32.43
N GLU A 108 1.04 11.41 32.51
CA GLU A 108 1.04 10.32 33.49
C GLU A 108 2.20 9.33 33.27
N PRO A 109 2.96 8.97 34.34
CA PRO A 109 4.03 7.97 34.24
C PRO A 109 3.54 6.60 33.73
N GLY A 110 4.28 6.03 32.78
CA GLY A 110 3.99 4.71 32.19
C GLY A 110 2.89 4.70 31.12
N LYS A 111 2.23 5.84 30.89
CA LYS A 111 1.23 6.01 29.82
C LYS A 111 1.91 6.52 28.55
N MET A 112 1.46 6.00 27.41
CA MET A 112 1.99 6.40 26.10
C MET A 112 1.10 7.45 25.45
N TYR A 113 1.75 8.44 24.86
CA TYR A 113 1.13 9.56 24.16
C TYR A 113 1.64 9.62 22.72
N LEU A 114 0.88 10.30 21.87
CA LEU A 114 1.21 10.55 20.49
C LEU A 114 1.56 12.02 20.35
N TYR A 115 2.78 12.31 19.86
CA TYR A 115 3.18 13.65 19.46
C TYR A 115 3.16 13.74 17.94
N GLU A 116 2.32 14.64 17.41
CA GLU A 116 2.00 14.73 15.99
C GLU A 116 1.57 16.14 15.62
N SER A 117 1.60 16.47 14.33
CA SER A 117 0.97 17.70 13.80
C SER A 117 -0.27 17.32 13.01
N VAL A 118 -1.47 17.66 13.49
CA VAL A 118 -2.74 17.21 12.88
C VAL A 118 -3.91 18.14 13.19
N PHE A 119 -5.07 17.86 12.59
CA PHE A 119 -6.36 18.43 12.94
C PHE A 119 -7.05 17.60 14.05
N SER A 120 -7.46 18.21 15.16
CA SER A 120 -8.28 17.58 16.19
C SER A 120 -9.48 18.45 16.57
N GLY A 121 -10.58 17.83 17.01
CA GLY A 121 -11.84 18.51 17.32
C GLY A 121 -12.81 18.59 16.14
N THR A 122 -13.70 19.58 16.19
CA THR A 122 -14.81 19.75 15.21
C THR A 122 -14.67 21.07 14.44
N VAL A 123 -14.94 21.01 13.13
CA VAL A 123 -14.96 22.19 12.23
C VAL A 123 -16.12 22.08 11.27
N ALA A 124 -16.90 23.16 11.18
CA ALA A 124 -18.08 23.24 10.29
C ALA A 124 -18.95 21.96 10.29
N GLY A 125 -19.16 21.37 11.46
CA GLY A 125 -19.99 20.17 11.62
C GLY A 125 -19.33 18.84 11.30
N TYR A 126 -18.06 18.82 10.85
CA TYR A 126 -17.27 17.61 10.71
C TYR A 126 -16.31 17.46 11.89
N THR A 127 -16.39 16.32 12.59
CA THR A 127 -15.48 15.98 13.69
C THR A 127 -14.32 15.15 13.16
N TYR A 128 -13.14 15.75 13.09
CA TYR A 128 -11.91 15.06 12.69
C TYR A 128 -11.42 14.09 13.78
N SER A 129 -11.50 14.53 15.04
CA SER A 129 -11.19 13.70 16.20
C SER A 129 -11.89 14.24 17.44
N LYS A 130 -12.44 13.34 18.25
CA LYS A 130 -12.99 13.59 19.58
C LYS A 130 -11.91 13.52 20.66
N VAL A 131 -10.76 12.92 20.33
CA VAL A 131 -9.59 12.87 21.22
C VAL A 131 -8.84 14.20 21.07
N LEU A 132 -9.04 15.05 22.06
CA LEU A 132 -8.47 16.39 22.10
C LEU A 132 -7.05 16.38 22.69
N PRO A 133 -6.22 17.39 22.36
CA PRO A 133 -4.89 17.53 22.91
C PRO A 133 -4.89 17.71 24.42
N VAL A 134 -3.88 17.16 25.09
CA VAL A 134 -3.65 17.35 26.54
C VAL A 134 -2.80 18.58 26.83
N ASP A 135 -2.09 19.07 25.83
CA ASP A 135 -1.17 20.21 25.88
C ASP A 135 -1.78 21.54 25.44
N HIS A 136 -3.03 21.51 24.93
CA HIS A 136 -3.76 22.70 24.50
C HIS A 136 -5.18 22.73 25.07
N VAL A 137 -5.65 23.94 25.43
CA VAL A 137 -7.03 24.13 25.84
C VAL A 137 -7.91 24.26 24.60
N VAL A 138 -8.77 23.27 24.36
CA VAL A 138 -9.76 23.30 23.29
C VAL A 138 -11.15 23.49 23.90
N SER A 139 -11.84 24.55 23.48
CA SER A 139 -13.21 24.82 23.94
C SER A 139 -14.17 23.72 23.50
N PRO A 140 -15.29 23.46 24.22
CA PRO A 140 -16.31 22.50 23.79
C PRO A 140 -16.79 22.78 22.36
N GLY A 141 -16.72 21.77 21.49
CA GLY A 141 -17.05 21.89 20.06
C GLY A 141 -16.01 22.64 19.21
N GLY A 142 -14.89 23.06 19.82
CA GLY A 142 -13.77 23.68 19.15
C GLY A 142 -12.83 22.67 18.47
N ASN A 143 -11.68 23.18 18.05
CA ASN A 143 -10.63 22.41 17.40
C ASN A 143 -9.23 22.94 17.72
N HIS A 144 -8.23 22.13 17.45
CA HIS A 144 -6.82 22.51 17.41
C HIS A 144 -6.19 22.03 16.10
N LEU A 145 -5.23 22.80 15.60
CA LEU A 145 -4.57 22.56 14.33
C LEU A 145 -3.08 22.84 14.41
N GLY A 146 -2.28 21.79 14.25
CA GLY A 146 -0.82 21.84 14.32
C GLY A 146 -0.26 20.79 15.29
N PRO A 147 1.01 20.96 15.72
CA PRO A 147 1.65 20.12 16.72
C PRO A 147 0.83 20.02 18.00
N GLN A 148 0.71 18.81 18.53
CA GLN A 148 -0.06 18.52 19.73
C GLN A 148 0.28 17.16 20.33
N ILE A 149 -0.08 16.96 21.59
CA ILE A 149 0.08 15.70 22.31
C ILE A 149 -1.30 15.12 22.65
N ARG A 150 -1.52 13.85 22.31
CA ARG A 150 -2.78 13.14 22.59
C ARG A 150 -2.53 11.79 23.26
N VAL A 151 -3.50 11.29 24.01
CA VAL A 151 -3.42 9.95 24.61
C VAL A 151 -3.46 8.92 23.47
N PHE A 152 -2.37 8.15 23.31
CA PHE A 152 -2.21 7.29 22.14
C PHE A 152 -3.28 6.19 22.07
N GLU A 153 -3.59 5.53 23.19
CA GLU A 153 -4.63 4.50 23.27
C GLU A 153 -6.00 5.04 22.82
N ASP A 154 -6.36 6.25 23.24
CA ASP A 154 -7.64 6.87 22.87
C ASP A 154 -7.68 7.18 21.37
N VAL A 155 -6.59 7.69 20.80
CA VAL A 155 -6.47 7.95 19.35
C VAL A 155 -6.59 6.66 18.54
N VAL A 156 -5.94 5.57 18.98
CA VAL A 156 -6.05 4.28 18.29
C VAL A 156 -7.47 3.72 18.36
N ASN A 157 -8.11 3.82 19.52
CA ASN A 157 -9.47 3.33 19.69
C ASN A 157 -10.51 4.18 18.94
N GLU A 158 -10.16 5.40 18.53
CA GLU A 158 -11.00 6.26 17.71
C GLU A 158 -11.03 5.86 16.22
N GLY A 159 -12.17 6.10 15.58
CA GLY A 159 -12.29 6.11 14.12
C GLY A 159 -12.14 4.73 13.48
N ASP A 160 -11.88 4.72 12.18
CA ASP A 160 -11.76 3.51 11.36
C ASP A 160 -10.34 3.31 10.79
N SER A 161 -9.43 4.24 11.04
CA SER A 161 -8.09 4.23 10.46
C SER A 161 -7.27 3.02 10.90
N THR A 162 -6.49 2.48 9.97
CA THR A 162 -5.41 1.54 10.28
C THR A 162 -4.25 2.32 10.92
N VAL A 163 -3.64 1.77 11.97
CA VAL A 163 -2.55 2.39 12.72
C VAL A 163 -1.36 1.44 12.79
N GLY A 164 -0.27 1.82 12.13
CA GLY A 164 1.00 1.11 12.12
C GLY A 164 2.02 1.74 13.07
N ILE A 165 2.89 0.91 13.65
CA ILE A 165 4.01 1.27 14.51
C ILE A 165 5.28 0.83 13.80
N CYS A 166 6.14 1.79 13.53
CA CYS A 166 7.43 1.63 12.87
C CYS A 166 8.54 1.79 13.92
N PRO A 167 9.00 0.69 14.54
CA PRO A 167 10.08 0.76 15.49
C PRO A 167 11.41 1.02 14.78
N LEU A 168 12.31 1.74 15.44
CA LEU A 168 13.70 1.81 14.99
C LEU A 168 14.33 0.41 14.98
N SER A 169 15.23 0.18 14.03
CA SER A 169 16.12 -0.97 14.04
C SER A 169 16.95 -0.98 15.34
N PRO A 170 17.44 -2.14 15.80
CA PRO A 170 18.22 -2.20 17.04
C PRO A 170 19.45 -1.28 17.05
N GLU A 171 20.13 -1.14 15.91
CA GLU A 171 21.28 -0.24 15.75
C GLU A 171 20.87 1.22 15.90
N GLU A 172 19.81 1.64 15.20
CA GLU A 172 19.33 3.01 15.24
C GLU A 172 18.69 3.36 16.59
N ARG A 173 18.05 2.40 17.26
CA ARG A 173 17.60 2.57 18.65
C ARG A 173 18.77 2.88 19.58
N THR A 174 19.88 2.16 19.43
CA THR A 174 21.08 2.38 20.26
C THR A 174 21.65 3.78 20.04
N ARG A 175 21.68 4.26 18.79
CA ARG A 175 22.06 5.64 18.45
C ARG A 175 21.14 6.66 19.10
N LEU A 176 19.82 6.44 19.02
CA LEU A 176 18.83 7.30 19.65
C LEU A 176 19.05 7.37 21.18
N GLU A 177 19.23 6.22 21.84
CA GLU A 177 19.43 6.16 23.28
C GLU A 177 20.70 6.93 23.70
N ALA A 178 21.82 6.72 23.01
CA ALA A 178 23.05 7.48 23.25
C ALA A 178 22.84 8.99 23.05
N ARG A 179 22.06 9.39 22.04
CA ARG A 179 21.76 10.81 21.79
C ARG A 179 20.92 11.44 22.90
N LEU A 180 19.97 10.71 23.46
CA LEU A 180 19.16 11.18 24.59
C LEU A 180 19.95 11.18 25.90
N GLU A 181 20.95 10.31 26.06
CA GLU A 181 21.89 10.40 27.18
C GLU A 181 22.76 11.67 27.11
N GLU A 182 23.19 12.05 25.90
CA GLU A 182 23.94 13.30 25.67
C GLU A 182 23.11 14.57 25.87
N ASP A 183 21.86 14.56 25.39
CA ASP A 183 20.92 15.68 25.54
C ASP A 183 19.53 15.20 25.97
N PRO A 184 19.31 14.97 27.28
CA PRO A 184 18.03 14.50 27.81
C PRO A 184 16.85 15.46 27.55
N MET A 185 17.14 16.73 27.25
CA MET A 185 16.14 17.76 26.96
C MET A 185 15.89 17.95 25.46
N LEU A 186 16.47 17.12 24.59
CA LEU A 186 16.36 17.26 23.13
C LEU A 186 14.90 17.34 22.67
N ILE A 187 14.08 16.38 23.07
CA ILE A 187 12.67 16.30 22.64
C ILE A 187 11.86 17.47 23.23
N VAL A 188 12.15 17.89 24.46
CA VAL A 188 11.53 19.08 25.07
C VAL A 188 11.85 20.34 24.27
N LYS A 189 13.12 20.56 23.90
CA LYS A 189 13.53 21.73 23.09
C LYS A 189 12.83 21.76 21.74
N ILE A 190 12.64 20.60 21.12
CA ILE A 190 11.90 20.48 19.85
C ILE A 190 10.43 20.79 20.09
N TYR A 191 9.80 20.19 21.09
CA TYR A 191 8.42 20.48 21.47
C TYR A 191 8.20 21.99 21.72
N GLU A 192 9.05 22.62 22.53
CA GLU A 192 8.95 24.05 22.84
C GLU A 192 9.05 24.94 21.60
N ARG A 193 9.89 24.55 20.64
CA ARG A 193 10.08 25.26 19.37
C ARG A 193 8.85 25.19 18.48
N TYR A 194 8.17 24.04 18.41
CA TYR A 194 7.13 23.78 17.41
C TYR A 194 5.69 23.76 17.95
N GLN A 195 5.45 23.62 19.26
CA GLN A 195 4.11 23.49 19.87
C GLN A 195 3.08 24.55 19.44
N ASN A 196 3.52 25.74 19.04
CA ASN A 196 2.62 26.84 18.63
C ASN A 196 2.42 26.96 17.11
N PHE A 197 3.09 26.12 16.31
CA PHE A 197 3.00 26.13 14.86
C PHE A 197 1.60 25.74 14.41
N GLY A 198 1.26 26.12 13.18
CA GLY A 198 0.04 25.64 12.51
C GLY A 198 0.29 24.37 11.72
N TYR A 199 -0.76 23.94 11.02
CA TYR A 199 -0.66 22.87 10.04
C TYR A 199 -0.73 23.46 8.62
N PRO A 200 0.08 23.00 7.65
CA PRO A 200 0.16 23.61 6.32
C PRO A 200 -1.01 23.18 5.42
N ILE A 201 -2.23 23.61 5.73
CA ILE A 201 -3.43 23.26 4.96
C ILE A 201 -3.36 23.87 3.53
N GLY A 202 -2.95 25.13 3.40
CA GLY A 202 -2.90 25.83 2.10
C GLY A 202 -1.67 25.47 1.25
N ASN A 203 -0.61 24.96 1.90
CA ASN A 203 0.67 24.66 1.27
C ASN A 203 1.15 23.23 1.57
N LEU A 204 0.23 22.26 1.63
CA LEU A 204 0.54 20.81 1.67
C LEU A 204 1.46 20.37 0.50
N LEU A 205 1.70 21.27 -0.45
CA LEU A 205 2.46 21.13 -1.68
C LEU A 205 3.90 21.57 -1.67
N SER A 206 4.36 22.39 -0.72
CA SER A 206 5.82 22.58 -0.63
C SER A 206 6.52 21.23 -0.46
N VAL A 207 5.81 20.26 0.15
CA VAL A 207 6.22 18.86 0.31
C VAL A 207 6.23 18.04 -0.98
N VAL A 208 5.53 18.48 -2.04
CA VAL A 208 5.33 17.71 -3.28
C VAL A 208 5.50 18.60 -4.51
N ALA A 209 6.26 19.69 -4.41
CA ALA A 209 6.42 20.66 -5.49
C ALA A 209 7.34 20.14 -6.60
N SER A 210 6.87 19.13 -7.34
CA SER A 210 7.16 18.95 -8.75
C SER A 210 6.09 18.05 -9.41
N ALA A 211 5.63 18.45 -10.60
CA ALA A 211 5.49 17.56 -11.77
C ALA A 211 4.12 17.11 -12.35
N SER A 212 2.90 17.54 -11.93
CA SER A 212 1.72 17.29 -12.81
C SER A 212 0.53 18.26 -12.73
N LYS A 213 -0.10 18.52 -13.89
CA LYS A 213 -1.31 19.36 -14.06
C LYS A 213 -2.52 18.80 -13.29
N THR A 214 -2.60 17.48 -13.17
CA THR A 214 -3.68 16.77 -12.45
C THR A 214 -3.56 17.00 -10.95
N LEU A 215 -2.34 16.92 -10.40
CA LEU A 215 -2.13 17.18 -8.98
C LEU A 215 -2.55 18.62 -8.64
N TYR A 216 -2.18 19.59 -9.49
CA TYR A 216 -2.63 20.98 -9.36
C TYR A 216 -4.16 21.13 -9.29
N SER A 217 -4.92 20.43 -10.13
CA SER A 217 -6.39 20.49 -10.04
C SER A 217 -6.93 19.85 -8.76
N ASP A 218 -6.32 18.77 -8.28
CA ASP A 218 -6.74 18.08 -7.06
C ASP A 218 -6.53 18.95 -5.83
N LEU A 219 -5.44 19.70 -5.80
CA LEU A 219 -5.17 20.70 -4.78
C LEU A 219 -6.17 21.84 -4.77
N GLN A 220 -6.52 22.35 -5.94
CA GLN A 220 -7.54 23.40 -6.04
C GLN A 220 -8.89 22.88 -5.55
N ALA A 221 -9.22 21.62 -5.85
CA ALA A 221 -10.42 20.96 -5.32
C ALA A 221 -10.36 20.79 -3.80
N LEU A 222 -9.22 20.33 -3.26
CA LEU A 222 -8.99 20.22 -1.82
C LEU A 222 -9.10 21.58 -1.14
N HIS A 223 -8.43 22.61 -1.66
CA HIS A 223 -8.47 23.97 -1.14
C HIS A 223 -9.89 24.53 -1.11
N LYS A 224 -10.65 24.35 -2.20
CA LYS A 224 -12.06 24.75 -2.27
C LYS A 224 -12.92 24.00 -1.26
N SER A 225 -12.69 22.70 -1.11
CA SER A 225 -13.34 21.85 -0.11
C SER A 225 -13.07 22.41 1.29
N LEU A 226 -11.79 22.65 1.62
CA LEU A 226 -11.34 23.17 2.90
C LEU A 226 -11.86 24.58 3.19
N GLN A 227 -11.89 25.50 2.22
CA GLN A 227 -12.49 26.83 2.41
C GLN A 227 -13.99 26.75 2.75
N THR A 228 -14.68 25.71 2.26
CA THR A 228 -16.08 25.46 2.59
C THR A 228 -16.20 24.92 4.02
N PHE A 229 -15.28 24.05 4.44
CA PHE A 229 -15.27 23.43 5.77
C PHE A 229 -14.62 24.28 6.87
N ILE A 230 -13.77 25.24 6.53
CA ILE A 230 -13.10 26.12 7.50
C ILE A 230 -13.17 27.56 6.99
N PRO A 231 -14.35 28.20 7.12
CA PRO A 231 -14.54 29.57 6.67
C PRO A 231 -13.59 30.52 7.42
N GLY A 232 -12.71 31.20 6.68
CA GLY A 232 -11.78 32.18 7.25
C GLY A 232 -10.44 31.61 7.73
N TYR A 233 -10.11 30.35 7.43
CA TYR A 233 -8.78 29.81 7.67
C TYR A 233 -7.70 30.64 6.96
N LYS A 234 -6.70 31.07 7.72
CA LYS A 234 -5.46 31.69 7.22
C LYS A 234 -4.30 30.84 7.69
N ASP A 235 -3.41 30.47 6.79
CA ASP A 235 -2.18 29.81 7.18
C ASP A 235 -1.46 30.66 8.22
N LYS A 236 -1.12 30.05 9.36
CA LYS A 236 -0.13 30.64 10.25
C LYS A 236 1.17 30.79 9.46
N LYS A 237 1.97 31.81 9.79
CA LYS A 237 3.25 32.05 9.12
C LYS A 237 4.19 30.85 9.27
N ASP A 238 4.14 30.19 10.43
CA ASP A 238 4.92 29.03 10.78
C ASP A 238 3.99 27.81 10.86
N THR A 239 4.22 26.83 9.99
CA THR A 239 3.45 25.59 9.86
C THR A 239 4.38 24.41 9.78
N VAL A 240 3.93 23.25 10.25
CA VAL A 240 4.70 21.99 10.12
C VAL A 240 3.74 20.84 9.79
N PHE A 241 4.05 20.10 8.73
CA PHE A 241 3.27 18.92 8.35
C PHE A 241 3.56 17.73 9.29
N CYS A 242 2.70 16.71 9.27
CA CYS A 242 2.83 15.56 10.16
C CYS A 242 4.16 14.81 10.01
N SER A 243 4.48 14.35 8.80
CA SER A 243 5.74 13.65 8.48
C SER A 243 6.95 14.58 8.51
N GLU A 244 6.76 15.88 8.29
CA GLU A 244 7.80 16.89 8.47
C GLU A 244 8.23 16.99 9.94
N LEU A 245 7.27 17.04 10.88
CA LEU A 245 7.57 17.05 12.31
C LEU A 245 8.35 15.79 12.72
N VAL A 246 7.91 14.63 12.24
CA VAL A 246 8.61 13.35 12.46
C VAL A 246 10.04 13.41 11.89
N SER A 247 10.20 13.91 10.67
CA SER A 247 11.52 14.07 10.05
C SER A 247 12.42 15.06 10.79
N ILE A 248 11.89 16.17 11.32
CA ILE A 248 12.63 17.13 12.13
C ILE A 248 13.19 16.43 13.37
N ILE A 249 12.38 15.63 14.05
CA ILE A 249 12.77 14.94 15.28
C ILE A 249 13.91 13.96 15.01
N TYR A 250 13.76 13.06 14.03
CA TYR A 250 14.82 12.11 13.69
C TYR A 250 16.07 12.77 13.09
N LYS A 251 15.93 13.92 12.43
CA LYS A 251 17.07 14.74 11.98
C LYS A 251 17.87 15.31 13.14
N GLU A 252 17.21 15.87 14.16
CA GLU A 252 17.85 16.42 15.36
C GLU A 252 18.48 15.31 16.23
N ILE A 253 17.94 14.08 16.16
CA ILE A 253 18.56 12.88 16.74
C ILE A 253 19.84 12.48 15.96
N GLY A 254 19.88 12.76 14.65
CA GLY A 254 21.04 12.49 13.80
C GLY A 254 20.92 11.21 12.96
N HIS A 255 19.70 10.75 12.67
CA HIS A 255 19.49 9.59 11.81
C HIS A 255 19.82 9.89 10.34
N PRO A 256 20.61 9.04 9.65
CA PRO A 256 21.20 9.37 8.35
C PRO A 256 20.21 9.82 7.27
N SER A 257 19.12 9.10 7.05
CA SER A 257 18.14 9.40 6.00
C SER A 257 17.50 10.77 6.21
N PHE A 258 17.27 11.15 7.46
CA PHE A 258 16.63 12.42 7.83
C PHE A 258 17.60 13.60 7.84
N VAL A 259 18.88 13.37 8.15
CA VAL A 259 19.94 14.40 8.05
C VAL A 259 20.20 14.78 6.59
N ASN A 260 20.20 13.78 5.70
CA ASN A 260 20.55 13.94 4.29
C ASN A 260 19.42 14.51 3.41
N ALA A 261 18.25 14.77 4.00
CA ALA A 261 17.10 15.31 3.29
C ALA A 261 16.53 16.55 4.01
N ALA A 262 15.78 17.34 3.26
CA ALA A 262 15.02 18.44 3.82
C ALA A 262 13.75 17.86 4.48
N PRO A 263 13.42 18.23 5.74
CA PRO A 263 12.32 17.58 6.46
C PRO A 263 10.96 17.71 5.77
N ASP A 264 10.76 18.82 5.07
CA ASP A 264 9.58 19.10 4.27
C ASP A 264 9.46 18.20 3.03
N THR A 265 10.40 17.30 2.74
CA THR A 265 10.31 16.38 1.60
C THR A 265 9.80 14.98 1.97
N PHE A 266 9.57 14.70 3.25
CA PHE A 266 9.05 13.42 3.70
C PHE A 266 7.52 13.39 3.69
N THR A 267 6.95 12.38 3.02
CA THR A 267 5.56 11.98 3.21
C THR A 267 5.47 10.88 4.28
N PRO A 268 4.27 10.58 4.83
CA PRO A 268 4.08 9.46 5.77
C PRO A 268 4.62 8.12 5.25
N LEU A 269 4.40 7.76 3.99
CA LEU A 269 4.98 6.58 3.36
C LEU A 269 6.50 6.65 3.24
N ALA A 270 7.05 7.83 2.91
CA ALA A 270 8.50 8.00 2.87
C ALA A 270 9.14 7.73 4.25
N VAL A 271 8.43 8.03 5.34
CA VAL A 271 8.86 7.68 6.71
C VAL A 271 8.89 6.16 6.89
N GLU A 272 7.89 5.40 6.45
CA GLU A 272 7.92 3.92 6.60
C GLU A 272 9.16 3.28 5.97
N VAL A 273 9.49 3.71 4.75
CA VAL A 273 10.45 3.00 3.90
C VAL A 273 11.91 3.36 4.17
N VAL A 274 12.20 4.30 5.09
CA VAL A 274 13.59 4.59 5.44
C VAL A 274 14.27 3.37 6.09
N PRO A 275 15.57 3.12 5.81
CA PRO A 275 16.29 1.99 6.38
C PRO A 275 16.26 1.93 7.92
N GLU A 276 16.16 3.07 8.59
CA GLU A 276 16.20 3.18 10.05
C GLU A 276 15.09 2.40 10.76
N PHE A 277 13.93 2.16 10.13
CA PHE A 277 12.84 1.38 10.71
C PHE A 277 12.86 -0.13 10.37
N GLY A 278 13.87 -0.59 9.62
CA GLY A 278 14.07 -2.02 9.36
C GLY A 278 12.93 -2.73 8.61
N SER A 279 12.03 -1.97 7.96
CA SER A 279 10.84 -2.46 7.22
C SER A 279 9.80 -3.23 8.04
N ASN A 280 9.85 -3.17 9.38
CA ASN A 280 8.84 -3.82 10.21
C ASN A 280 7.73 -2.83 10.58
N VAL A 281 6.48 -3.22 10.36
CA VAL A 281 5.31 -2.48 10.86
C VAL A 281 4.51 -3.39 11.78
N TYR A 282 4.31 -2.96 13.02
CA TYR A 282 3.39 -3.61 13.95
C TYR A 282 2.08 -2.83 14.00
N TYR A 283 0.94 -3.49 13.91
CA TYR A 283 -0.33 -2.79 13.91
C TYR A 283 -0.84 -2.59 15.34
N ALA A 284 -1.09 -1.34 15.71
CA ALA A 284 -1.87 -0.98 16.89
C ALA A 284 -3.38 -1.10 16.61
N LYS A 285 -3.78 -0.93 15.34
CA LYS A 285 -5.14 -1.18 14.86
C LYS A 285 -5.12 -1.52 13.39
N GLU A 286 -5.95 -2.48 13.01
CA GLU A 286 -6.10 -2.92 11.63
C GLU A 286 -7.54 -3.37 11.42
N ASN A 287 -8.14 -3.10 10.25
CA ASN A 287 -9.50 -3.55 9.94
C ASN A 287 -10.54 -3.15 11.00
N LYS A 288 -10.40 -1.94 11.57
CA LYS A 288 -11.23 -1.40 12.66
C LYS A 288 -11.13 -2.15 14.00
N VAL A 289 -10.20 -3.09 14.12
CA VAL A 289 -9.94 -3.86 15.34
C VAL A 289 -8.68 -3.32 16.01
N SER A 290 -8.81 -2.88 17.26
CA SER A 290 -7.66 -2.51 18.09
C SER A 290 -6.87 -3.76 18.45
N LEU A 291 -5.56 -3.71 18.21
CA LEU A 291 -4.59 -4.77 18.52
C LEU A 291 -3.68 -4.38 19.69
N LEU A 292 -3.96 -3.23 20.32
CA LEU A 292 -3.33 -2.82 21.56
C LEU A 292 -3.68 -3.78 22.69
N LYS A 293 -2.65 -4.18 23.43
CA LYS A 293 -2.71 -4.99 24.64
C LYS A 293 -2.23 -4.15 25.83
N ARG A 294 -2.65 -4.57 27.03
CA ARG A 294 -2.23 -3.94 28.29
C ARG A 294 -0.71 -3.85 28.39
N GLY A 295 -0.24 -2.73 28.96
CA GLY A 295 1.18 -2.46 29.16
C GLY A 295 1.90 -2.00 27.89
N ASN A 296 1.22 -1.20 27.05
CA ASN A 296 1.76 -0.63 25.82
C ASN A 296 2.33 -1.70 24.89
N LYS A 297 1.54 -2.73 24.58
CA LYS A 297 1.96 -3.86 23.74
C LYS A 297 1.11 -3.98 22.49
N VAL A 298 1.70 -4.49 21.42
CA VAL A 298 1.02 -4.89 20.19
C VAL A 298 1.42 -6.31 19.81
N SER A 299 0.51 -7.04 19.17
CA SER A 299 0.78 -8.42 18.73
C SER A 299 1.77 -8.42 17.56
N THR A 300 2.80 -9.27 17.58
CA THR A 300 3.76 -9.42 16.46
C THR A 300 3.47 -10.61 15.55
N GLY A 301 2.32 -11.28 15.73
CA GLY A 301 1.90 -12.38 14.88
C GLY A 301 1.99 -11.99 13.39
N SER A 302 2.30 -12.95 12.52
CA SER A 302 2.33 -12.71 11.08
C SER A 302 0.93 -12.30 10.63
N ILE A 303 0.72 -11.01 10.42
CA ILE A 303 -0.51 -10.51 9.84
C ILE A 303 -0.35 -10.65 8.33
N VAL A 304 -0.43 -11.90 7.85
CA VAL A 304 -0.86 -12.11 6.48
C VAL A 304 -2.24 -11.47 6.41
N THR A 305 -2.32 -10.38 5.66
CA THR A 305 -3.51 -9.52 5.64
C THR A 305 -4.69 -10.34 5.13
N LYS A 306 -5.92 -9.95 5.47
CA LYS A 306 -7.11 -10.68 4.99
C LYS A 306 -7.10 -10.80 3.47
N ALA A 307 -6.65 -9.75 2.78
CA ALA A 307 -6.44 -9.73 1.35
C ALA A 307 -5.43 -10.80 0.90
N GLN A 308 -4.26 -10.88 1.52
CA GLN A 308 -3.26 -11.89 1.19
C GLN A 308 -3.76 -13.31 1.42
N LYS A 309 -4.44 -13.57 2.55
CA LYS A 309 -5.05 -14.89 2.83
C LYS A 309 -6.08 -15.25 1.76
N LEU A 310 -6.91 -14.29 1.37
CA LEU A 310 -7.95 -14.49 0.36
C LEU A 310 -7.35 -14.70 -1.04
N ILE A 311 -6.39 -13.88 -1.46
CA ILE A 311 -5.68 -14.00 -2.73
C ILE A 311 -4.96 -15.36 -2.83
N ARG A 312 -4.35 -15.83 -1.74
CA ARG A 312 -3.76 -17.18 -1.65
C ARG A 312 -4.79 -18.31 -1.75
N SER A 313 -6.04 -18.05 -1.36
CA SER A 313 -7.14 -19.03 -1.46
C SER A 313 -7.83 -19.05 -2.83
N LEU A 314 -7.52 -18.12 -3.74
CA LEU A 314 -8.18 -18.05 -5.05
C LEU A 314 -7.76 -19.24 -5.93
N ALA A 315 -8.72 -19.72 -6.73
CA ALA A 315 -8.58 -20.94 -7.53
C ALA A 315 -7.40 -20.95 -8.51
N ILE A 316 -6.92 -19.79 -8.95
CA ILE A 316 -5.79 -19.68 -9.88
C ILE A 316 -4.50 -19.20 -9.20
N HIS A 317 -4.42 -19.22 -7.86
CA HIS A 317 -3.26 -18.71 -7.14
C HIS A 317 -1.94 -19.34 -7.64
N ASP A 318 -1.95 -20.66 -7.87
CA ASP A 318 -0.79 -21.42 -8.38
C ASP A 318 -0.37 -21.06 -9.82
N HIS A 319 -1.15 -20.25 -10.54
CA HIS A 319 -0.78 -19.75 -11.87
C HIS A 319 0.10 -18.50 -11.81
N TRP A 320 0.25 -17.88 -10.63
CA TRP A 320 1.03 -16.66 -10.46
C TRP A 320 2.45 -16.99 -10.02
N ILE A 321 3.43 -16.33 -10.64
CA ILE A 321 4.84 -16.40 -10.24
C ILE A 321 5.24 -15.07 -9.64
N GLN A 322 5.74 -15.11 -8.40
CA GLN A 322 6.32 -13.95 -7.74
C GLN A 322 7.65 -13.57 -8.42
N MET A 323 7.75 -12.30 -8.79
CA MET A 323 8.95 -11.68 -9.34
C MET A 323 9.58 -10.76 -8.29
N PRO A 324 10.92 -10.69 -8.21
CA PRO A 324 11.61 -9.72 -7.36
C PRO A 324 11.45 -8.29 -7.91
N PRO A 325 11.82 -7.26 -7.13
CA PRO A 325 11.98 -5.89 -7.63
C PRO A 325 12.75 -5.85 -8.96
N ALA A 326 12.23 -5.11 -9.93
CA ALA A 326 12.77 -5.03 -11.30
C ALA A 326 12.94 -6.37 -12.04
N GLY A 327 12.22 -7.43 -11.63
CA GLY A 327 12.38 -8.79 -12.15
C GLY A 327 11.80 -9.06 -13.54
N GLY A 328 11.02 -8.13 -14.10
CA GLY A 328 10.40 -8.31 -15.42
C GLY A 328 9.41 -9.48 -15.45
N ILE A 329 9.52 -10.36 -16.44
CA ILE A 329 8.64 -11.53 -16.61
C ILE A 329 9.42 -12.86 -16.53
N PRO A 330 8.79 -13.96 -16.09
CA PRO A 330 9.37 -15.29 -16.21
C PRO A 330 9.43 -15.75 -17.68
N ALA A 331 10.34 -16.67 -17.99
CA ALA A 331 10.48 -17.22 -19.34
C ALA A 331 9.34 -18.19 -19.70
N GLY A 332 8.98 -18.27 -20.99
CA GLY A 332 8.08 -19.29 -21.53
C GLY A 332 6.58 -19.06 -21.28
N ILE A 333 6.18 -17.83 -20.93
CA ILE A 333 4.77 -17.46 -20.75
C ILE A 333 4.14 -16.93 -22.04
N GLU A 334 2.83 -17.11 -22.17
CA GLU A 334 2.07 -16.68 -23.36
C GLU A 334 1.64 -15.20 -23.25
N PRO A 335 1.80 -14.40 -24.32
CA PRO A 335 1.36 -13.01 -24.32
C PRO A 335 -0.16 -12.91 -24.40
N VAL A 336 -0.73 -11.91 -23.73
CA VAL A 336 -2.18 -11.65 -23.72
C VAL A 336 -2.58 -10.48 -24.60
N GLY A 337 -1.60 -9.79 -25.17
CA GLY A 337 -1.77 -8.52 -25.85
C GLY A 337 -0.46 -8.01 -26.43
N GLN A 338 -0.52 -6.85 -27.06
CA GLN A 338 0.64 -6.22 -27.70
C GLN A 338 0.51 -4.70 -27.60
N ASP A 339 1.60 -4.03 -27.25
CA ASP A 339 1.65 -2.57 -27.16
C ASP A 339 1.86 -1.90 -28.53
N LEU A 340 1.77 -0.57 -28.59
CA LEU A 340 1.86 0.20 -29.84
C LEU A 340 3.18 -0.01 -30.61
N ASP A 341 4.26 -0.33 -29.90
CA ASP A 341 5.60 -0.58 -30.44
C ASP A 341 5.81 -2.05 -30.85
N GLY A 342 4.80 -2.90 -30.69
CA GLY A 342 4.88 -4.33 -30.97
C GLY A 342 5.39 -5.17 -29.81
N VAL A 343 5.72 -4.57 -28.65
CA VAL A 343 6.14 -5.32 -27.45
C VAL A 343 4.97 -6.15 -26.94
N ASN A 344 5.23 -7.43 -26.68
CA ASN A 344 4.23 -8.33 -26.10
C ASN A 344 3.86 -7.89 -24.68
N LEU A 345 2.57 -7.94 -24.36
CA LEU A 345 2.03 -7.58 -23.05
C LEU A 345 1.52 -8.82 -22.30
N TYR A 346 1.72 -8.80 -21.00
CA TYR A 346 1.38 -9.85 -20.05
C TYR A 346 0.56 -9.30 -18.89
N ILE A 347 -0.11 -10.20 -18.18
CA ILE A 347 -0.89 -9.86 -16.98
C ILE A 347 0.05 -9.93 -15.77
N ALA A 348 0.16 -8.81 -15.08
CA ALA A 348 0.77 -8.74 -13.76
C ALA A 348 -0.31 -8.45 -12.71
N ARG A 349 0.04 -8.63 -11.44
CA ARG A 349 -0.64 -7.98 -10.33
C ARG A 349 0.38 -7.48 -9.33
N VAL A 350 0.02 -6.40 -8.64
CA VAL A 350 0.88 -5.71 -7.69
C VAL A 350 0.17 -5.58 -6.36
N LYS A 351 0.89 -5.78 -5.27
CA LYS A 351 0.40 -5.46 -3.93
C LYS A 351 0.67 -3.98 -3.66
N ILE A 352 -0.35 -3.20 -3.34
CA ILE A 352 -0.22 -1.78 -2.96
C ILE A 352 -1.00 -1.64 -1.66
N GLY A 353 -0.28 -1.43 -0.56
CA GLY A 353 -0.88 -1.54 0.77
C GLY A 353 -1.51 -2.91 1.00
N ASP A 354 -2.71 -2.93 1.56
CA ASP A 354 -3.50 -4.17 1.72
C ASP A 354 -4.24 -4.66 0.47
N SER A 355 -4.08 -3.96 -0.67
CA SER A 355 -4.80 -4.26 -1.91
C SER A 355 -3.93 -4.99 -2.93
N TYR A 356 -4.58 -5.72 -3.83
CA TYR A 356 -3.95 -6.33 -5.00
C TYR A 356 -4.59 -5.79 -6.27
N TYR A 357 -3.80 -5.16 -7.14
CA TYR A 357 -4.29 -4.56 -8.37
C TYR A 357 -3.75 -5.31 -9.60
N PRO A 358 -4.64 -5.76 -10.52
CA PRO A 358 -4.20 -6.24 -11.82
C PRO A 358 -3.51 -5.12 -12.62
N ALA A 359 -2.45 -5.48 -13.33
CA ALA A 359 -1.56 -4.57 -14.02
C ALA A 359 -1.13 -5.16 -15.37
N LYS A 360 -0.52 -4.32 -16.23
CA LYS A 360 0.13 -4.77 -17.47
C LYS A 360 1.64 -4.75 -17.31
N ILE A 361 2.35 -5.67 -17.95
CA ILE A 361 3.81 -5.63 -18.05
C ILE A 361 4.23 -6.05 -19.46
N GLY A 362 5.22 -5.37 -20.02
CA GLY A 362 5.79 -5.68 -21.33
C GLY A 362 6.96 -6.66 -21.22
N GLU A 363 7.20 -7.40 -22.30
CA GLU A 363 8.28 -8.40 -22.40
C GLU A 363 9.66 -7.85 -22.03
N THR A 364 9.93 -6.59 -22.37
CA THR A 364 11.21 -5.91 -22.15
C THR A 364 11.20 -4.99 -20.91
N TRP A 365 10.07 -4.91 -20.21
CA TRP A 365 9.91 -3.99 -19.08
C TRP A 365 10.37 -4.64 -17.78
N LYS A 366 10.98 -3.86 -16.90
CA LYS A 366 11.44 -4.35 -15.58
C LYS A 366 10.33 -4.39 -14.53
N PHE A 367 9.31 -3.55 -14.70
CA PHE A 367 8.24 -3.32 -13.74
C PHE A 367 6.89 -3.22 -14.44
N PRO A 368 5.80 -3.64 -13.79
CA PRO A 368 4.46 -3.49 -14.32
C PRO A 368 3.95 -2.05 -14.18
N LEU A 369 2.93 -1.74 -14.99
CA LEU A 369 2.15 -0.51 -14.97
C LEU A 369 0.72 -0.83 -14.52
N VAL A 370 0.27 -0.17 -13.47
CA VAL A 370 -1.07 -0.33 -12.89
C VAL A 370 -1.88 0.96 -13.08
N THR A 371 -3.20 0.84 -13.24
CA THR A 371 -4.09 2.00 -13.11
C THR A 371 -4.50 2.16 -11.67
N TYR A 372 -4.23 3.31 -11.07
CA TYR A 372 -4.73 3.58 -9.73
C TYR A 372 -4.85 5.11 -9.55
N TYR A 373 -5.93 5.58 -8.90
CA TYR A 373 -6.34 6.99 -8.87
C TYR A 373 -6.21 7.72 -10.24
N GLU A 374 -6.77 7.10 -11.28
CA GLU A 374 -6.89 7.64 -12.65
C GLU A 374 -5.57 7.86 -13.44
N ARG A 375 -4.43 7.39 -12.92
CA ARG A 375 -3.15 7.45 -13.64
C ARG A 375 -2.54 6.06 -13.80
N GLU A 376 -1.66 5.98 -14.78
CA GLU A 376 -0.76 4.84 -14.97
C GLU A 376 0.46 5.04 -14.04
N VAL A 377 0.71 4.06 -13.18
CA VAL A 377 1.74 4.12 -12.13
C VAL A 377 2.69 2.92 -12.30
N PRO A 378 4.02 3.13 -12.37
CA PRO A 378 5.00 2.05 -12.36
C PRO A 378 5.27 1.52 -10.95
N ILE A 379 5.42 0.20 -10.81
CA ILE A 379 5.63 -0.46 -9.53
C ILE A 379 6.96 -1.20 -9.50
N ASN A 380 7.92 -0.68 -8.74
CA ASN A 380 9.33 -1.11 -8.81
C ASN A 380 9.76 -2.09 -7.72
N PHE A 381 8.91 -2.37 -6.75
CA PHE A 381 9.25 -3.13 -5.55
C PHE A 381 8.80 -4.59 -5.54
N GLY A 382 8.48 -5.13 -6.72
CA GLY A 382 8.10 -6.53 -6.92
C GLY A 382 6.63 -6.70 -7.29
N HIS A 383 6.33 -7.81 -7.95
CA HIS A 383 5.03 -8.08 -8.56
C HIS A 383 4.84 -9.57 -8.83
N GLU A 384 3.64 -9.97 -9.18
CA GLU A 384 3.35 -11.33 -9.63
C GLU A 384 2.93 -11.32 -11.10
N VAL A 385 3.33 -12.33 -11.86
CA VAL A 385 2.97 -12.49 -13.28
C VAL A 385 2.12 -13.75 -13.45
N LEU A 386 1.03 -13.64 -14.20
CA LEU A 386 0.20 -14.80 -14.53
C LEU A 386 0.93 -15.65 -15.57
N ALA A 387 1.48 -16.78 -15.14
CA ALA A 387 2.34 -17.62 -15.96
C ALA A 387 1.60 -18.75 -16.70
N SER A 388 0.35 -19.05 -16.31
CA SER A 388 -0.45 -20.13 -16.93
C SER A 388 -1.85 -19.66 -17.29
N MET A 389 -2.20 -19.83 -18.56
CA MET A 389 -3.54 -19.61 -19.12
C MET A 389 -4.37 -20.91 -19.17
N ASN A 390 -3.86 -22.01 -18.61
CA ASN A 390 -4.55 -23.30 -18.63
C ASN A 390 -5.91 -23.19 -17.94
N GLY A 391 -6.95 -23.77 -18.54
CA GLY A 391 -8.32 -23.69 -18.02
C GLY A 391 -8.96 -22.30 -18.11
N LEU A 392 -8.31 -21.32 -18.75
CA LEU A 392 -8.83 -19.95 -18.89
C LEU A 392 -9.20 -19.62 -20.34
N HIS A 393 -10.11 -18.67 -20.53
CA HIS A 393 -10.47 -18.13 -21.84
C HIS A 393 -10.92 -16.67 -21.72
N TRP A 394 -10.84 -15.92 -22.81
CA TRP A 394 -11.36 -14.56 -22.90
C TRP A 394 -12.81 -14.58 -23.36
N GLN A 395 -13.66 -13.82 -22.67
CA GLN A 395 -15.07 -13.65 -23.01
C GLN A 395 -15.35 -12.16 -23.27
N ASP A 396 -16.00 -11.84 -24.39
CA ASP A 396 -16.40 -10.46 -24.71
C ASP A 396 -17.46 -9.96 -23.72
N ASP A 397 -17.31 -8.71 -23.29
CA ASP A 397 -18.20 -8.07 -22.34
C ASP A 397 -18.24 -6.54 -22.53
N HIS A 398 -19.18 -5.88 -21.84
CA HIS A 398 -19.38 -4.44 -21.97
C HIS A 398 -20.02 -3.75 -20.76
N ASN A 399 -19.89 -2.42 -20.73
CA ASN A 399 -20.57 -1.50 -19.81
C ASN A 399 -20.42 -1.84 -18.31
N GLY A 400 -19.28 -2.40 -17.91
CA GLY A 400 -18.98 -2.73 -16.51
C GLY A 400 -19.54 -4.08 -16.06
N HIS A 401 -20.18 -4.85 -16.95
CA HIS A 401 -20.57 -6.22 -16.64
C HIS A 401 -19.34 -7.13 -16.51
N VAL A 402 -19.45 -8.09 -15.60
CA VAL A 402 -18.40 -9.06 -15.25
C VAL A 402 -19.06 -10.44 -15.21
N PRO A 403 -18.63 -11.43 -16.01
CA PRO A 403 -19.25 -12.75 -16.03
C PRO A 403 -19.09 -13.49 -14.70
N ALA A 404 -20.02 -14.39 -14.38
CA ALA A 404 -19.95 -15.18 -13.15
C ALA A 404 -18.70 -16.08 -13.06
N SER A 405 -18.16 -16.49 -14.21
CA SER A 405 -16.92 -17.27 -14.36
C SER A 405 -15.64 -16.42 -14.33
N ALA A 406 -15.75 -15.11 -14.14
CA ALA A 406 -14.60 -14.23 -14.20
C ALA A 406 -13.56 -14.56 -13.14
N VAL A 407 -12.30 -14.52 -13.55
CA VAL A 407 -11.16 -14.78 -12.70
C VAL A 407 -10.94 -13.60 -11.76
N LYS A 408 -11.13 -13.83 -10.46
CA LYS A 408 -10.69 -12.92 -9.41
C LYS A 408 -9.17 -12.90 -9.40
N ALA A 409 -8.58 -11.72 -9.54
CA ALA A 409 -7.13 -11.56 -9.65
C ALA A 409 -6.58 -10.51 -8.68
N GLY A 410 -7.45 -9.66 -8.15
CA GLY A 410 -7.10 -8.62 -7.20
C GLY A 410 -8.26 -8.31 -6.25
N MET A 411 -8.03 -7.37 -5.35
CA MET A 411 -9.00 -6.87 -4.40
C MET A 411 -8.60 -5.48 -3.94
N GLU A 412 -9.58 -4.60 -3.79
CA GLU A 412 -9.40 -3.25 -3.24
C GLU A 412 -9.46 -3.25 -1.71
N GLU A 413 -9.11 -2.11 -1.11
CA GLU A 413 -9.07 -1.88 0.35
C GLU A 413 -10.44 -2.13 1.00
N ASN A 414 -11.54 -1.85 0.29
CA ASN A 414 -12.91 -2.09 0.77
C ASN A 414 -13.33 -3.57 0.70
N GLY A 415 -12.50 -4.46 0.16
CA GLY A 415 -12.78 -5.87 -0.03
C GLY A 415 -13.46 -6.23 -1.36
N ASP A 416 -13.71 -5.28 -2.24
CA ASP A 416 -14.28 -5.54 -3.56
C ASP A 416 -13.26 -6.25 -4.46
N PHE A 417 -13.71 -7.32 -5.14
CA PHE A 417 -12.84 -8.07 -6.04
C PHE A 417 -12.59 -7.31 -7.34
N LEU A 418 -11.34 -7.42 -7.81
CA LEU A 418 -10.91 -6.97 -9.12
C LEU A 418 -10.68 -8.18 -10.04
N TYR A 419 -11.13 -8.03 -11.28
CA TYR A 419 -11.07 -9.06 -12.32
C TYR A 419 -10.17 -8.61 -13.46
N ILE A 420 -9.62 -9.57 -14.20
CA ILE A 420 -8.74 -9.26 -15.34
C ILE A 420 -9.60 -8.93 -16.56
N ALA A 421 -9.35 -7.78 -17.15
CA ALA A 421 -9.88 -7.41 -18.45
C ALA A 421 -8.74 -7.11 -19.43
N ARG A 422 -9.03 -7.16 -20.73
CA ARG A 422 -8.18 -6.57 -21.78
C ARG A 422 -9.03 -5.88 -22.84
N GLY A 423 -8.45 -4.91 -23.53
CA GLY A 423 -9.12 -4.23 -24.63
C GLY A 423 -8.18 -3.35 -25.43
N VAL A 424 -8.68 -2.83 -26.55
CA VAL A 424 -7.90 -2.00 -27.47
C VAL A 424 -7.91 -0.55 -26.99
N VAL A 425 -6.72 0.00 -26.73
CA VAL A 425 -6.49 1.39 -26.31
C VAL A 425 -5.61 2.13 -27.32
N GLY A 426 -5.77 3.45 -27.42
CA GLY A 426 -4.96 4.28 -28.33
C GLY A 426 -5.26 4.11 -29.82
N GLU A 427 -6.30 3.38 -30.21
CA GLU A 427 -6.72 3.28 -31.61
C GLU A 427 -7.24 4.63 -32.10
N VAL A 428 -6.77 5.05 -33.27
CA VAL A 428 -7.29 6.24 -33.96
C VAL A 428 -8.05 5.79 -35.18
N SER A 429 -9.35 6.07 -35.21
CA SER A 429 -10.18 5.90 -36.40
C SER A 429 -9.86 7.04 -37.38
N GLY A 430 -9.15 6.72 -38.47
CA GLY A 430 -8.87 7.68 -39.54
C GLY A 430 -10.12 8.01 -40.36
N VAL A 431 -10.17 9.22 -40.94
CA VAL A 431 -11.21 9.60 -41.92
C VAL A 431 -10.86 8.95 -43.26
N LEU A 432 -11.79 8.18 -43.85
CA LEU A 432 -11.54 7.43 -45.10
C LEU A 432 -10.27 6.56 -45.03
N ARG A 433 -9.98 5.98 -43.86
CA ARG A 433 -8.77 5.17 -43.55
C ARG A 433 -7.44 5.95 -43.56
N VAL A 434 -7.43 7.23 -43.93
CA VAL A 434 -6.24 8.09 -43.82
C VAL A 434 -6.05 8.48 -42.35
N GLY A 435 -4.86 8.22 -41.81
CA GLY A 435 -4.52 8.47 -40.41
C GLY A 435 -4.97 7.38 -39.43
N LYS A 436 -5.44 6.21 -39.90
CA LYS A 436 -5.75 5.07 -39.02
C LYS A 436 -4.47 4.59 -38.32
N ARG A 437 -4.50 4.48 -37.00
CA ARG A 437 -3.44 3.87 -36.19
C ARG A 437 -4.02 2.70 -35.41
N ALA A 438 -3.37 1.54 -35.50
CA ALA A 438 -3.73 0.38 -34.69
C ALA A 438 -3.56 0.73 -33.21
N GLY A 439 -4.48 0.24 -32.38
CA GLY A 439 -4.38 0.37 -30.94
C GLY A 439 -3.53 -0.74 -30.31
N SER A 440 -3.20 -0.53 -29.04
CA SER A 440 -2.55 -1.50 -28.15
C SER A 440 -3.64 -2.39 -27.54
N LEU A 441 -3.52 -3.71 -27.69
CA LEU A 441 -4.38 -4.65 -26.97
C LEU A 441 -3.74 -4.87 -25.60
N ALA A 442 -4.22 -4.16 -24.58
CA ALA A 442 -3.58 -4.14 -23.27
C ALA A 442 -4.47 -4.78 -22.19
N PRO A 443 -3.88 -5.53 -21.25
CA PRO A 443 -4.59 -5.97 -20.06
C PRO A 443 -4.75 -4.83 -19.04
N GLY A 444 -5.72 -5.00 -18.16
CA GLY A 444 -6.05 -4.10 -17.06
C GLY A 444 -7.03 -4.78 -16.13
N MET A 445 -7.91 -4.00 -15.52
CA MET A 445 -8.89 -4.51 -14.56
C MET A 445 -10.33 -4.13 -14.89
N VAL A 446 -11.27 -4.89 -14.36
CA VAL A 446 -12.69 -4.57 -14.38
C VAL A 446 -13.32 -4.99 -13.05
N ALA A 447 -14.32 -4.24 -12.61
CA ALA A 447 -15.24 -4.62 -11.54
C ALA A 447 -16.58 -3.91 -11.78
N PRO A 448 -17.70 -4.43 -11.24
CA PRO A 448 -19.02 -3.84 -11.46
C PRO A 448 -19.10 -2.35 -11.11
N HIS A 449 -18.43 -1.92 -10.02
CA HIS A 449 -18.44 -0.52 -9.58
C HIS A 449 -17.57 0.41 -10.46
N LEU A 450 -16.62 -0.14 -11.24
CA LEU A 450 -15.72 0.64 -12.12
C LEU A 450 -16.40 1.12 -13.40
N LYS A 451 -17.60 0.60 -13.73
CA LYS A 451 -18.42 0.99 -14.89
C LYS A 451 -17.72 0.81 -16.25
N GLY A 452 -16.74 -0.07 -16.32
CA GLY A 452 -15.98 -0.40 -17.53
C GLY A 452 -14.61 -1.01 -17.18
N ALA A 453 -13.88 -1.47 -18.18
CA ALA A 453 -12.51 -1.92 -17.99
C ALA A 453 -11.57 -0.71 -17.88
N LYS A 454 -10.72 -0.71 -16.86
CA LYS A 454 -9.68 0.30 -16.59
C LYS A 454 -8.35 -0.23 -17.07
N ILE A 455 -7.72 0.47 -18.01
CA ILE A 455 -6.46 0.06 -18.65
C ILE A 455 -5.46 1.20 -18.56
N ALA A 456 -4.25 0.86 -18.14
CA ALA A 456 -3.13 1.80 -18.05
C ALA A 456 -2.64 2.08 -19.46
N PHE A 457 -2.59 3.35 -19.86
CA PHE A 457 -2.12 3.73 -21.19
C PHE A 457 -1.67 5.19 -21.26
N ALA A 458 -0.45 5.41 -21.74
CA ALA A 458 0.12 6.74 -22.02
C ALA A 458 0.02 7.71 -20.82
N GLY A 459 0.38 7.22 -19.62
CA GLY A 459 0.39 7.99 -18.38
C GLY A 459 -1.00 8.18 -17.73
N LYS A 460 -2.05 7.53 -18.26
CA LYS A 460 -3.44 7.73 -17.84
C LYS A 460 -4.16 6.40 -17.63
N GLU A 461 -5.24 6.46 -16.86
CA GLU A 461 -6.27 5.43 -16.89
C GLU A 461 -7.23 5.68 -18.06
N VAL A 462 -7.39 4.67 -18.92
CA VAL A 462 -8.38 4.65 -20.00
C VAL A 462 -9.53 3.73 -19.59
N THR A 463 -10.77 4.24 -19.67
CA THR A 463 -11.97 3.44 -19.42
C THR A 463 -12.57 2.95 -20.73
N LEU A 464 -12.64 1.63 -20.91
CA LEU A 464 -13.28 0.99 -22.05
C LEU A 464 -14.67 0.47 -21.70
N LYS A 465 -15.63 0.75 -22.59
CA LYS A 465 -16.99 0.19 -22.50
C LYS A 465 -17.14 -1.17 -23.14
N SER A 466 -16.23 -1.56 -24.03
CA SER A 466 -16.21 -2.88 -24.67
C SER A 466 -14.82 -3.48 -24.46
N TYR A 467 -14.79 -4.68 -23.94
CA TYR A 467 -13.56 -5.34 -23.48
C TYR A 467 -13.77 -6.85 -23.42
N GLN A 468 -12.71 -7.57 -23.11
CA GLN A 468 -12.75 -9.00 -22.82
C GLN A 468 -12.42 -9.23 -21.36
N VAL A 469 -13.14 -10.14 -20.71
CA VAL A 469 -12.89 -10.56 -19.32
C VAL A 469 -12.29 -11.96 -19.32
N LEU A 470 -11.24 -12.17 -18.52
CA LEU A 470 -10.64 -13.48 -18.37
C LEU A 470 -11.53 -14.36 -17.47
N CYS A 471 -11.96 -15.50 -18.01
CA CYS A 471 -12.91 -16.40 -17.36
C CYS A 471 -12.36 -17.81 -17.25
N GLN A 472 -12.79 -18.54 -16.22
CA GLN A 472 -12.55 -19.97 -16.09
C GLN A 472 -13.40 -20.74 -17.11
N LYS A 473 -12.82 -21.76 -17.74
CA LYS A 473 -13.57 -22.74 -18.50
C LYS A 473 -14.32 -23.64 -17.51
N PHE A 474 -15.63 -23.72 -17.64
CA PHE A 474 -16.39 -24.77 -16.97
C PHE A 474 -16.12 -26.08 -17.70
N SER A 475 -15.54 -27.05 -16.99
CA SER A 475 -15.36 -28.43 -17.44
C SER A 475 -16.65 -29.23 -17.25
#